data_AF-A0A5N9BLN1-F1
#
_entry.id   AF-A0A5N9BLN1-F1
#
_cell.length_a   1.000
_cell.length_b   1.000
_cell.length_c   1.000
_cell.angle_alpha   90.00
_cell.angle_beta   90.00
_cell.angle_gamma   90.00
#
_symmetry.space_group_name_H-M   'P 1'
#
loop_
_entity.id
_entity.type
_entity.pdbx_description
1 polymer ?
#
loop_
_entity_poly.entity_id
_entity_poly.type
_entity_poly.pdbx_seq_one_letter_code
_entity_poly.pdbx_strand_id
1 'polypeptide(L)'
;MYQLFILVNHGGELSALADTADRAGMSCRVGIELHQLDENGVMPPDAVILDLSSLSQSEARLMIEECHDRRLPVVAAVPRETMVDYDPSL
;
A
#
# COMPACT_ATOMS: atom_id res chain seq x y z
N MET A 1 11.19 13.52 -5.90
CA MET A 1 9.94 13.44 -5.14
C MET A 1 9.43 12.01 -5.31
N TYR A 2 9.26 11.27 -4.21
CA TYR A 2 8.82 9.88 -4.29
C TYR A 2 7.31 9.80 -4.56
N GLN A 3 6.91 8.86 -5.41
CA GLN A 3 5.54 8.51 -5.77
C GLN A 3 5.15 7.24 -5.04
N LEU A 4 4.19 7.32 -4.13
CA LEU A 4 3.70 6.16 -3.37
C LEU A 4 2.31 5.78 -3.84
N PHE A 5 2.04 4.48 -3.87
CA PHE A 5 0.70 3.95 -3.99
C PHE A 5 0.34 3.23 -2.70
N ILE A 6 -0.68 3.72 -1.99
CA ILE A 6 -1.10 3.18 -0.69
C ILE A 6 -2.32 2.32 -0.93
N LEU A 7 -2.16 1.02 -0.71
CA LEU A 7 -3.23 0.03 -0.80
C LEU A 7 -3.96 -0.05 0.54
N VAL A 8 -5.27 0.18 0.49
CA VAL A 8 -6.19 0.08 1.61
C VAL A 8 -7.33 -0.88 1.29
N ASN A 9 -8.09 -1.31 2.29
CA ASN A 9 -9.28 -2.12 2.04
C ASN A 9 -10.42 -1.35 1.34
N HIS A 10 -11.42 -2.10 0.89
CA HIS A 10 -12.67 -1.59 0.33
C HIS A 10 -13.59 -0.99 1.42
N GLY A 11 -13.18 0.11 2.05
CA GLY A 11 -13.94 0.76 3.12
C GLY A 11 -14.01 2.29 3.04
N GLY A 12 -13.20 2.91 2.19
CA GLY A 12 -13.25 4.36 1.95
C GLY A 12 -12.80 5.22 3.12
N GLU A 13 -12.12 4.66 4.12
CA GLU A 13 -11.48 5.48 5.16
C GLU A 13 -10.33 6.29 4.57
N LEU A 14 -10.25 7.56 4.98
CA LEU A 14 -9.10 8.41 4.72
C LEU A 14 -7.86 7.73 5.29
N SER A 15 -6.89 7.40 4.43
CA SER A 15 -5.65 6.76 4.88
C SER A 15 -4.81 7.75 5.68
N ALA A 16 -4.67 7.52 6.99
CA ALA A 16 -3.77 8.31 7.84
C ALA A 16 -2.31 8.25 7.35
N LEU A 17 -1.94 7.18 6.64
CA LEU A 17 -0.66 7.05 5.96
C LEU A 17 -0.54 8.00 4.76
N ALA A 18 -1.61 8.18 3.98
CA ALA A 18 -1.63 9.14 2.88
C ALA A 18 -1.43 10.57 3.38
N ASP A 19 -2.18 10.97 4.41
CA ASP A 19 -2.00 12.29 5.04
C ASP A 19 -0.57 12.47 5.57
N THR A 20 0.02 11.41 6.11
CA THR A 20 1.39 11.47 6.64
C THR A 20 2.43 11.54 5.52
N ALA A 21 2.23 10.83 4.42
CA ALA A 21 3.09 10.88 3.23
C ALA A 21 3.03 12.27 2.58
N ASP A 22 1.84 12.85 2.43
CA ASP A 22 1.65 14.19 1.88
C ASP A 22 2.37 15.26 2.74
N ARG A 23 2.19 15.22 4.07
CA ARG A 23 2.93 16.10 5.00
C ARG A 23 4.45 15.90 4.95
N ALA A 24 4.93 14.73 4.56
CA ALA A 24 6.34 14.44 4.36
C ALA A 24 6.86 14.90 2.97
N GLY A 25 6.02 15.50 2.14
CA GLY A 25 6.36 15.97 0.79
C GLY A 25 6.44 14.84 -0.24
N MET A 26 5.81 13.70 0.03
CA MET A 26 5.67 12.60 -0.92
C MET A 26 4.38 12.76 -1.71
N SER A 27 4.39 12.33 -2.97
CA SER A 27 3.17 12.27 -3.78
C SER A 27 2.53 10.91 -3.56
N CYS A 28 1.32 10.87 -3.03
CA CYS A 28 0.62 9.62 -2.72
C CYS A 28 -0.67 9.49 -3.51
N ARG A 29 -0.92 8.27 -4.01
CA ARG A 29 -2.23 7.84 -4.50
C ARG A 29 -2.74 6.75 -3.59
N VAL A 30 -4.00 6.85 -3.17
CA VAL A 30 -4.66 5.80 -2.41
C VAL A 30 -5.48 4.97 -3.39
N GLY A 31 -5.38 3.66 -3.29
CA GLY A 31 -6.15 2.74 -4.08
C GLY A 31 -6.54 1.50 -3.30
N ILE A 32 -7.46 0.74 -3.86
CA ILE A 32 -7.98 -0.50 -3.27
C ILE A 32 -7.48 -1.73 -4.01
N GLU A 33 -7.06 -1.57 -5.26
CA GLU A 33 -6.61 -2.64 -6.15
C GLU A 33 -5.46 -2.16 -7.02
N LEU A 34 -4.51 -3.05 -7.33
CA LEU A 34 -3.31 -2.72 -8.11
C LEU A 34 -3.60 -2.42 -9.58
N HIS A 35 -4.72 -2.88 -10.13
CA HIS A 35 -5.11 -2.57 -11.51
C HIS A 35 -5.37 -1.07 -11.73
N GLN A 36 -5.59 -0.30 -10.66
CA GLN A 36 -5.72 1.16 -10.70
C GLN A 36 -4.38 1.85 -11.05
N LEU A 37 -3.26 1.11 -11.01
CA LEU A 37 -1.98 1.57 -11.52
C LEU A 37 -1.92 1.57 -13.06
N ASP A 38 -2.79 0.80 -13.71
CA ASP A 38 -2.80 0.62 -15.17
C ASP A 38 -3.58 1.74 -15.89
N GLU A 39 -4.04 2.75 -15.16
CA GLU A 39 -4.69 3.93 -15.73
C GLU A 39 -3.73 4.71 -16.65
N ASN A 40 -4.18 4.97 -17.87
CA ASN A 40 -3.34 5.56 -18.92
C ASN A 40 -2.72 6.90 -18.49
N GLY A 41 -1.40 7.02 -18.69
CA GLY A 41 -0.64 8.26 -18.45
C GLY A 41 -0.13 8.41 -17.02
N VAL A 42 -0.36 7.43 -16.15
CA VAL A 42 0.14 7.48 -14.78
C VAL A 42 1.52 6.84 -14.67
N MET A 43 2.47 7.53 -14.02
CA MET A 43 3.78 6.95 -13.74
C MET A 43 3.66 5.85 -12.68
N PRO A 44 4.42 4.75 -12.82
CA PRO A 44 4.46 3.71 -11.80
C PRO A 44 4.96 4.29 -10.47
N PRO A 45 4.45 3.81 -9.33
CA PRO A 45 4.91 4.26 -8.03
C PRO A 45 6.34 3.77 -7.76
N ASP A 46 7.09 4.53 -6.98
CA ASP A 46 8.39 4.12 -6.45
C ASP A 46 8.26 3.00 -5.41
N ALA A 47 7.13 2.95 -4.69
CA ALA A 47 6.78 1.86 -3.80
C ALA A 47 5.26 1.76 -3.59
N VAL A 48 4.80 0.55 -3.34
CA VAL A 48 3.47 0.25 -2.84
C VAL A 48 3.54 0.11 -1.32
N ILE A 49 2.71 0.88 -0.60
CA ILE A 49 2.54 0.76 0.83
C ILE A 49 1.29 -0.07 1.09
N LEU A 50 1.44 -1.24 1.73
CA LEU A 50 0.31 -2.05 2.17
C LEU A 50 -0.10 -1.62 3.58
N ASP A 51 -1.28 -1.03 3.71
CA ASP A 51 -1.80 -0.59 5.01
C ASP A 51 -2.48 -1.76 5.75
N LEU A 52 -1.71 -2.46 6.59
CA LEU A 52 -2.20 -3.61 7.36
C LEU A 52 -3.09 -3.18 8.55
N SER A 53 -3.32 -1.88 8.76
CA SER A 53 -4.41 -1.46 9.65
C SER A 53 -5.78 -1.70 9.02
N SER A 54 -5.84 -1.77 7.69
CA SER A 54 -7.08 -1.92 6.93
C SER A 54 -7.17 -3.27 6.23
N LEU A 55 -6.05 -3.83 5.76
CA LEU A 55 -5.99 -5.10 5.03
C LEU A 55 -5.87 -6.29 5.99
N SER A 56 -6.62 -7.36 5.71
CA SER A 56 -6.35 -8.66 6.32
C SER A 56 -5.04 -9.26 5.80
N GLN A 57 -4.47 -10.21 6.54
CA GLN A 57 -3.25 -10.91 6.13
C GLN A 57 -3.42 -11.65 4.79
N SER A 58 -4.60 -12.22 4.54
CA SER A 58 -4.92 -12.90 3.28
C SER A 58 -4.96 -11.94 2.10
N GLU A 59 -5.58 -10.77 2.26
CA GLU A 59 -5.59 -9.71 1.24
C GLU A 59 -4.19 -9.17 0.99
N ALA A 60 -3.44 -8.90 2.06
CA ALA A 60 -2.06 -8.43 1.96
C ALA A 60 -1.17 -9.41 1.18
N ARG A 61 -1.29 -10.73 1.44
CA ARG A 61 -0.54 -11.76 0.70
C ARG A 61 -0.84 -11.72 -0.80
N LEU A 62 -2.11 -11.66 -1.18
CA LEU A 62 -2.51 -11.56 -2.60
C LEU A 62 -1.91 -10.32 -3.26
N MET A 63 -1.96 -9.18 -2.57
CA MET A 63 -1.41 -7.92 -3.10
C MET A 63 0.13 -7.94 -3.20
N ILE A 64 0.83 -8.62 -2.28
CA ILE A 64 2.28 -8.82 -2.35
C ILE A 64 2.66 -9.65 -3.58
N GLU A 65 1.94 -10.74 -3.82
CA GLU A 65 2.17 -11.62 -4.98
C GLU A 65 1.95 -10.83 -6.28
N GLU A 66 0.87 -10.04 -6.38
CA GLU A 66 0.63 -9.18 -7.54
C GLU A 66 1.70 -8.08 -7.71
N CYS A 67 2.16 -7.46 -6.62
CA CYS A 67 3.26 -6.49 -6.68
C CYS A 67 4.57 -7.14 -7.14
N HIS A 68 4.84 -8.36 -6.68
CA HIS A 68 6.01 -9.13 -7.07
C HIS A 68 6.01 -9.40 -8.58
N ASP A 69 4.87 -9.85 -9.14
CA ASP A 69 4.71 -10.10 -10.57
C ASP A 69 4.90 -8.83 -11.40
N ARG A 70 4.45 -7.69 -10.86
CA ARG A 70 4.62 -6.34 -11.45
C ARG A 70 6.01 -5.74 -11.18
N ARG A 71 6.87 -6.40 -10.40
CA ARG A 71 8.20 -5.93 -9.96
C ARG A 71 8.15 -4.59 -9.24
N LEU A 72 7.09 -4.35 -8.47
CA LEU A 72 6.90 -3.15 -7.66
C LEU A 72 7.48 -3.36 -6.26
N PRO A 73 8.28 -2.41 -5.72
CA PRO A 73 8.72 -2.45 -4.34
C PRO A 73 7.53 -2.38 -3.38
N VAL A 74 7.54 -3.19 -2.34
CA VAL A 74 6.46 -3.26 -1.35
C VAL A 74 6.99 -2.94 0.04
N VAL A 75 6.25 -2.12 0.78
CA VAL A 75 6.48 -1.85 2.20
C VAL A 75 5.18 -2.11 2.95
N ALA A 76 5.22 -3.03 3.91
CA ALA A 76 4.09 -3.26 4.82
C ALA A 76 4.11 -2.22 5.94
N ALA A 77 3.02 -1.46 6.08
CA ALA A 77 2.77 -0.62 7.24
C ALA A 77 1.97 -1.42 8.27
N VAL A 78 2.65 -1.82 9.35
CA VAL A 78 2.06 -2.66 10.39
C VAL A 78 1.69 -1.79 11.60
N PRO A 79 0.42 -1.79 12.06
CA PRO A 79 0.03 -1.15 13.30
C PRO A 79 0.85 -1.70 14.47
N ARG A 80 1.26 -0.82 15.38
CA ARG A 80 2.11 -1.21 16.51
C ARG A 80 1.40 -2.24 17.41
N GLU A 81 0.09 -2.13 17.51
CA GLU A 81 -0.78 -2.96 18.35
C GLU A 81 -0.89 -4.39 17.82
N THR A 82 -0.76 -4.58 16.51
CA THR A 82 -0.86 -5.90 15.84
C THR A 82 0.50 -6.49 15.46
N MET A 83 1.60 -5.78 15.74
CA MET A 83 2.96 -6.19 15.39
C MET A 83 3.37 -7.55 15.97
N VAL A 84 2.79 -7.96 17.11
CA VAL A 84 3.06 -9.28 17.73
C VAL A 84 2.47 -10.45 16.97
N ASP A 85 1.37 -10.21 16.23
CA ASP A 85 0.66 -11.21 15.45
C ASP A 85 1.04 -11.14 13.95
N TYR A 86 1.86 -10.15 13.57
CA TYR A 86 2.36 -10.00 12.21
C TYR A 86 3.36 -11.10 11.86
N ASP A 87 3.12 -11.78 10.74
CA ASP A 87 4.03 -12.77 10.17
C ASP A 87 5.06 -12.05 9.27
N PRO A 88 6.35 -11.97 9.64
CA PRO A 88 7.36 -11.32 8.83
C PRO A 88 7.81 -12.16 7.62
N SER A 89 7.29 -13.39 7.48
CA SER A 89 7.53 -14.23 6.29
C SER A 89 6.54 -13.94 5.14
N LEU A 90 5.61 -13.00 5.36
CA LEU A 90 4.76 -12.44 4.31
C LEU A 90 5.59 -11.80 3.18
#